data_AF-A0A562V2K8-F1
#
_entry.id   AF-A0A562V2K8-F1
#
_cell.length_a   1.000
_cell.length_b   1.000
_cell.length_c   1.000
_cell.angle_alpha   90.00
_cell.angle_beta   90.00
_cell.angle_gamma   90.00
#
_symmetry.space_group_name_H-M   'P 1'
#
loop_
_entity.id
_entity.type
_entity.pdbx_description
1 polymer ?
#
loop_
_entity_poly.entity_id
_entity_poly.type
_entity_poly.pdbx_seq_one_letter_code
_entity_poly.pdbx_strand_id
1 'polypeptide(L)'
;MGAALTPDEIADYLALLGTRDTKTRGAWIENGQLVEIISGRHDLAYEQAINYWRVGWQHHYPTVRGWQGDLATHAEVKAAIQMGWEGTSNRHRTMVINHAGGPCGGDLGCQDYLDTFIPPGCSLTVYYPGGYRIFGGRER
;
A
#
# COMPACT_ATOMS: atom_id res chain seq x y z
N MET A 1 -6.76 -7.70 18.09
CA MET A 1 -5.40 -7.78 17.51
C MET A 1 -5.45 -8.94 16.52
N GLY A 2 -5.34 -8.69 15.22
CA GLY A 2 -5.25 -9.77 14.24
C GLY A 2 -3.93 -10.52 14.42
N ALA A 3 -3.95 -11.85 14.37
CA ALA A 3 -2.72 -12.63 14.44
C ALA A 3 -1.78 -12.27 13.28
N ALA A 4 -0.48 -12.25 13.54
CA ALA A 4 0.51 -12.15 12.47
C ALA A 4 0.42 -13.40 11.59
N LEU A 5 0.49 -13.20 10.28
CA LEU A 5 0.42 -14.31 9.32
C LEU A 5 1.66 -15.17 9.44
N THR A 6 1.45 -16.46 9.23
CA THR A 6 2.53 -17.44 9.12
C THR A 6 3.25 -17.29 7.78
N PRO A 7 4.52 -17.72 7.69
CA PRO A 7 5.25 -17.78 6.44
C PRO A 7 4.53 -18.58 5.34
N ASP A 8 3.84 -19.66 5.71
CA ASP A 8 3.10 -20.51 4.77
C ASP A 8 1.88 -19.78 4.19
N GLU A 9 1.11 -19.08 5.02
CA GLU A 9 0.00 -18.24 4.55
C GLU A 9 0.49 -17.14 3.59
N ILE A 10 1.63 -16.50 3.90
CA ILE A 10 2.22 -15.49 3.02
C ILE A 10 2.63 -16.10 1.68
N ALA A 11 3.24 -17.28 1.68
CA ALA A 11 3.64 -17.99 0.46
C ALA A 11 2.42 -18.38 -0.39
N ASP A 12 1.35 -18.88 0.24
CA ASP A 12 0.09 -19.20 -0.42
C ASP A 12 -0.53 -17.95 -1.07
N TYR A 13 -0.55 -16.81 -0.37
CA TYR A 13 -1.05 -15.56 -0.93
C TYR A 13 -0.19 -15.04 -2.08
N LEU A 14 1.14 -15.13 -1.98
CA LEU A 14 2.02 -14.76 -3.09
C LEU A 14 1.82 -15.65 -4.31
N ALA A 15 1.56 -16.94 -4.10
CA ALA A 15 1.22 -17.88 -5.18
C ALA A 15 -0.14 -17.54 -5.82
N LEU A 16 -1.15 -17.19 -5.02
CA LEU A 16 -2.47 -16.78 -5.50
C LEU A 16 -2.44 -15.51 -6.35
N LEU A 17 -1.59 -14.53 -6.00
CA LEU A 17 -1.43 -13.32 -6.80
C LEU A 17 -0.76 -13.60 -8.16
N GLY A 18 -0.10 -14.74 -8.31
CA GLY A 18 0.55 -15.21 -9.53
C GLY A 18 1.78 -14.38 -9.94
N THR A 19 2.57 -14.93 -10.87
CA THR A 19 3.75 -14.25 -11.42
C THR A 19 3.42 -13.53 -12.73
N ARG A 20 3.63 -12.20 -12.76
CA ARG A 20 3.70 -11.34 -13.95
C ARG A 20 2.48 -11.36 -14.88
N ASP A 21 1.59 -10.39 -14.66
CA ASP A 21 0.97 -9.64 -15.76
C ASP A 21 1.64 -8.25 -15.82
N THR A 22 1.35 -7.44 -16.84
CA THR A 22 1.85 -6.05 -17.01
C THR A 22 1.49 -5.08 -15.86
N LYS A 23 0.75 -5.57 -14.85
CA LYS A 23 0.29 -4.82 -13.68
C LYS A 23 0.69 -5.54 -12.41
N THR A 24 1.21 -4.79 -11.43
CA THR A 24 1.37 -5.25 -10.05
C THR A 24 0.00 -5.55 -9.45
N ARG A 25 -0.16 -6.73 -8.86
CA ARG A 25 -1.30 -7.08 -8.03
C ARG A 25 -0.84 -7.04 -6.59
N GLY A 26 -1.63 -6.38 -5.77
CA GLY A 26 -1.48 -6.40 -4.33
C GLY A 26 -2.74 -6.95 -3.69
N ALA A 27 -2.64 -7.25 -2.42
CA ALA A 27 -3.81 -7.44 -1.58
C ALA A 27 -3.43 -7.13 -0.15
N TRP A 28 -4.35 -6.54 0.62
CA TRP A 28 -4.18 -6.48 2.05
C TRP A 28 -5.03 -7.53 2.73
N ILE A 29 -4.65 -7.88 3.95
CA ILE A 29 -5.31 -8.92 4.71
C ILE A 29 -6.16 -8.28 5.78
N GLU A 30 -7.45 -8.57 5.71
CA GLU A 30 -8.47 -8.05 6.61
C GLU A 30 -9.27 -9.24 7.17
N ASN A 31 -9.30 -9.38 8.50
CA ASN A 31 -9.95 -10.51 9.17
C ASN A 31 -9.55 -11.89 8.65
N GLY A 32 -8.28 -12.06 8.24
CA GLY A 32 -7.76 -13.30 7.67
C GLY A 32 -8.17 -13.57 6.22
N GLN A 33 -8.85 -12.61 5.56
CA GLN A 33 -9.24 -12.69 4.16
C GLN A 33 -8.38 -11.76 3.30
N LEU A 34 -8.06 -12.22 2.11
CA LEU A 34 -7.33 -11.46 1.11
C LEU A 34 -8.28 -10.48 0.42
N VAL A 35 -8.05 -9.19 0.59
CA VAL A 35 -8.77 -8.13 -0.13
C VAL A 35 -7.88 -7.64 -1.26
N GLU A 36 -8.25 -7.99 -2.50
CA GLU A 36 -7.45 -7.70 -3.68
C GLU A 36 -7.40 -6.21 -4.02
N ILE A 37 -6.25 -5.80 -4.54
CA ILE A 37 -6.03 -4.50 -5.16
C ILE A 37 -5.15 -4.63 -6.39
N ILE A 38 -5.55 -3.98 -7.48
CA ILE A 38 -4.80 -4.02 -8.74
C ILE A 38 -4.16 -2.64 -8.95
N SER A 39 -2.87 -2.64 -9.29
CA SER A 39 -2.19 -1.41 -9.71
C SER A 39 -2.76 -0.93 -11.04
N GLY A 40 -2.89 0.39 -11.19
CA GLY A 40 -3.47 1.00 -12.39
C GLY A 40 -4.37 2.19 -12.11
N ARG A 41 -4.86 2.76 -13.22
CA ARG A 41 -5.78 3.92 -13.26
C ARG A 41 -7.23 3.44 -13.43
N HIS A 42 -8.19 4.28 -13.02
CA HIS A 42 -9.64 4.11 -13.22
C HIS A 42 -10.35 3.04 -12.36
N ASP A 43 -9.80 2.64 -11.22
CA ASP A 43 -10.56 1.93 -10.18
C ASP A 43 -10.96 2.89 -9.05
N LEU A 44 -11.95 2.49 -8.23
CA LEU A 44 -12.41 3.29 -7.10
C LEU A 44 -11.27 3.67 -6.15
N ALA A 45 -10.30 2.77 -5.94
CA ALA A 45 -9.14 3.02 -5.09
C ALA A 45 -8.18 4.07 -5.71
N TYR A 46 -8.04 4.11 -7.04
CA TYR A 46 -7.31 5.14 -7.78
C TYR A 46 -8.04 6.47 -7.72
N GLU A 47 -9.35 6.50 -7.96
CA GLU A 47 -10.13 7.74 -7.83
C GLU A 47 -10.15 8.26 -6.39
N GLN A 48 -10.21 7.36 -5.40
CA GLN A 48 -10.06 7.69 -3.99
C GLN A 48 -8.65 8.19 -3.67
N ALA A 49 -7.60 7.61 -4.25
CA ALA A 49 -6.23 8.10 -4.07
C ALA A 49 -6.03 9.49 -4.69
N ILE A 50 -6.56 9.70 -5.90
CA ILE A 50 -6.55 11.00 -6.58
C ILE A 50 -7.41 12.02 -5.82
N ASN A 51 -8.59 11.64 -5.35
CA ASN A 51 -9.45 12.51 -4.55
C ASN A 51 -8.80 12.80 -3.20
N TYR A 52 -8.25 11.81 -2.50
CA TYR A 52 -7.49 11.99 -1.27
C TYR A 52 -6.40 13.06 -1.41
N TRP A 53 -5.71 13.08 -2.56
CA TRP A 53 -4.78 14.16 -2.91
C TRP A 53 -5.47 15.49 -3.24
N ARG A 54 -6.50 15.48 -4.09
CA ARG A 54 -7.20 16.70 -4.57
C ARG A 54 -7.93 17.45 -3.47
N VAL A 55 -8.64 16.75 -2.58
CA VAL A 55 -9.34 17.40 -1.47
C VAL A 55 -8.44 17.69 -0.29
N GLY A 56 -7.27 17.03 -0.20
CA GLY A 56 -6.37 17.15 0.94
C GLY A 56 -7.12 16.74 2.21
N TRP A 57 -6.81 15.57 2.77
CA TRP A 57 -7.27 15.24 4.11
C TRP A 57 -6.48 16.05 5.18
N GLN A 58 -6.54 17.38 5.02
CA GLN A 58 -6.14 18.52 5.85
C GLN A 58 -4.65 18.93 5.81
N HIS A 59 -4.32 19.84 4.88
CA HIS A 59 -3.25 20.85 4.94
C HIS A 59 -1.74 20.47 5.06
N HIS A 60 -1.32 19.20 5.13
CA HIS A 60 0.07 18.91 5.56
C HIS A 60 0.98 18.03 4.68
N TYR A 61 0.57 17.54 3.51
CA TYR A 61 1.48 16.71 2.68
C TYR A 61 2.35 17.51 1.71
N PRO A 62 3.65 17.14 1.54
CA PRO A 62 4.54 17.85 0.64
C PRO A 62 4.01 17.76 -0.79
N THR A 63 3.88 18.92 -1.43
CA THR A 63 3.66 19.04 -2.87
C THR A 63 4.92 18.60 -3.60
N VAL A 64 5.15 17.29 -3.68
CA VAL A 64 6.26 16.76 -4.47
C VAL A 64 5.99 17.15 -5.93
N ARG A 65 6.80 18.06 -6.49
CA ARG A 65 6.69 18.46 -7.90
C ARG A 65 6.99 17.21 -8.77
N GLY A 66 6.12 16.90 -9.74
CA GLY A 66 6.26 15.75 -10.65
C GLY A 66 5.35 14.54 -10.33
N TRP A 67 4.51 14.66 -9.30
CA TRP A 67 3.71 13.58 -8.69
C TRP A 67 2.46 13.11 -9.45
N GLN A 68 2.16 13.66 -10.63
CA GLN A 68 0.83 13.54 -11.25
C GLN A 68 0.56 12.15 -11.85
N GLY A 69 0.05 11.24 -11.01
CA GLY A 69 -0.70 10.06 -11.42
C GLY A 69 -0.01 8.72 -11.16
N ASP A 70 1.31 8.64 -11.26
CA ASP A 70 2.00 7.34 -11.29
C ASP A 70 2.08 6.68 -9.91
N LEU A 71 2.44 7.41 -8.85
CA LEU A 71 2.42 6.88 -7.47
C LEU A 71 1.02 6.44 -7.00
N ALA A 72 -0.03 7.17 -7.41
CA ALA A 72 -1.41 6.81 -7.08
C ALA A 72 -1.87 5.51 -7.77
N THR A 73 -1.14 5.03 -8.78
CA THR A 73 -1.39 3.71 -9.37
C THR A 73 -0.77 2.57 -8.56
N HIS A 74 0.18 2.86 -7.67
CA HIS A 74 0.88 1.83 -6.91
C HIS A 74 -0.05 1.21 -5.86
N ALA A 75 0.02 -0.10 -5.72
CA ALA A 75 -0.86 -0.86 -4.84
C ALA A 75 -0.65 -0.48 -3.37
N GLU A 76 0.59 -0.19 -2.99
CA GLU A 76 1.00 0.18 -1.64
C GLU A 76 0.44 1.54 -1.22
N VAL A 77 0.45 2.52 -2.13
CA VAL A 77 -0.09 3.87 -1.88
C VAL A 77 -1.60 3.80 -1.66
N LYS A 78 -2.31 3.05 -2.50
CA LYS A 78 -3.75 2.85 -2.34
C LYS A 78 -4.08 2.16 -1.01
N ALA A 79 -3.28 1.17 -0.60
CA ALA A 79 -3.46 0.50 0.70
C ALA A 79 -3.25 1.46 1.89
N ALA A 80 -2.26 2.34 1.83
CA ALA A 80 -1.99 3.35 2.87
C ALA A 80 -3.11 4.40 2.96
N ILE A 81 -3.61 4.88 1.82
CA ILE A 81 -4.75 5.81 1.76
C ILE A 81 -6.01 5.18 2.36
N GLN A 82 -6.26 3.91 2.04
CA GLN A 82 -7.37 3.14 2.59
C GLN A 82 -7.28 3.03 4.13
N MET A 83 -6.08 2.86 4.70
CA MET A 83 -5.90 2.89 6.16
C MET A 83 -6.33 4.25 6.76
N GLY A 84 -6.10 5.35 6.05
CA GLY A 84 -6.56 6.68 6.47
C GLY A 84 -8.08 6.79 6.53
N TRP A 85 -8.80 6.21 5.56
CA TRP A 85 -10.26 6.21 5.53
C TRP A 85 -10.90 5.35 6.61
N GLU A 86 -10.29 4.21 6.93
CA GLU A 86 -10.75 3.32 8.00
C GLU A 86 -10.41 3.82 9.41
N GLY A 87 -9.53 4.83 9.50
CA GLY A 87 -9.11 5.44 10.75
C GLY A 87 -8.34 4.48 11.65
N THR A 88 -8.53 4.60 12.96
CA THR A 88 -7.71 3.86 13.95
C THR A 88 -8.06 2.38 14.10
N SER A 89 -9.07 1.89 13.38
CA SER A 89 -9.47 0.48 13.38
C SER A 89 -8.40 -0.43 12.75
N ASN A 90 -7.52 0.13 11.91
CA ASN A 90 -6.51 -0.61 11.15
C ASN A 90 -5.09 -0.03 11.34
N ARG A 91 -4.68 0.13 12.61
CA ARG A 91 -3.35 0.68 12.95
C ARG A 91 -2.19 -0.14 12.39
N HIS A 92 -2.35 -1.45 12.22
CA HIS A 92 -1.31 -2.31 11.69
C HIS A 92 -1.89 -3.18 10.58
N ARG A 93 -1.49 -2.90 9.34
CA ARG A 93 -1.99 -3.58 8.15
C ARG A 93 -0.88 -4.42 7.52
N THR A 94 -1.25 -5.60 7.04
CA THR A 94 -0.37 -6.43 6.23
C THR A 94 -0.87 -6.46 4.79
N MET A 95 0.06 -6.32 3.86
CA MET A 95 -0.15 -6.38 2.42
C MET A 95 0.83 -7.35 1.78
N VAL A 96 0.38 -8.08 0.78
CA VAL A 96 1.20 -8.88 -0.12
C VAL A 96 1.20 -8.24 -1.51
N ILE A 97 2.33 -8.23 -2.20
CA ILE A 97 2.44 -7.79 -3.59
C ILE A 97 3.23 -8.80 -4.41
N ASN A 98 2.89 -8.95 -5.69
CA ASN A 98 3.59 -9.86 -6.59
C ASN A 98 4.80 -9.24 -7.31
N HIS A 99 5.12 -7.97 -7.04
CA HIS A 99 6.29 -7.32 -7.62
C HIS A 99 7.57 -7.93 -7.03
N ALA A 100 8.37 -8.61 -7.86
CA ALA A 100 9.51 -9.40 -7.41
C ALA A 100 10.58 -8.57 -6.66
N GLY A 101 10.76 -7.32 -7.04
CA GLY A 101 11.68 -6.38 -6.36
C GLY A 101 11.10 -5.72 -5.10
N GLY A 102 9.88 -6.07 -4.71
CA GLY A 102 9.13 -5.39 -3.65
C GLY A 102 8.69 -3.98 -4.05
N PRO A 103 8.38 -3.10 -3.08
CA PRO A 103 8.03 -1.71 -3.36
C PRO A 103 9.10 -1.04 -4.22
N CYS A 104 8.69 -0.26 -5.23
CA CYS A 104 9.64 0.40 -6.12
C CYS A 104 10.50 1.44 -5.38
N GLY A 105 11.79 1.51 -5.72
CA GLY A 105 12.72 2.54 -5.20
C GLY A 105 12.91 3.71 -6.18
N GLY A 106 13.66 4.72 -5.75
CA GLY A 106 14.01 5.91 -6.54
C GLY A 106 13.24 7.16 -6.10
N ASP A 107 13.55 8.31 -6.70
CA ASP A 107 13.08 9.64 -6.26
C ASP A 107 11.55 9.82 -6.17
N LEU A 108 10.76 8.86 -6.68
CA LEU A 108 9.30 8.81 -6.56
C LEU A 108 8.80 7.37 -6.26
N GLY A 109 9.62 6.56 -5.60
CA GLY A 109 9.31 5.17 -5.26
C GLY A 109 8.54 5.04 -3.95
N CYS A 110 7.77 3.95 -3.81
CA CYS A 110 7.11 3.60 -2.55
C CYS A 110 8.13 3.37 -1.41
N GLN A 111 9.37 2.98 -1.70
CA GLN A 111 10.39 2.83 -0.66
C GLN A 111 10.68 4.11 0.12
N ASP A 112 10.59 5.27 -0.55
CA ASP A 112 11.04 6.55 -0.01
C ASP A 112 9.88 7.45 0.46
N TYR A 113 8.66 7.21 -0.05
CA TYR A 113 7.50 8.06 0.20
C TYR A 113 6.31 7.37 0.86
N LEU A 114 6.28 6.04 0.96
CA LEU A 114 5.09 5.33 1.45
C LEU A 114 4.73 5.69 2.89
N ASP A 115 5.73 5.96 3.72
CA ASP A 115 5.55 6.44 5.11
C ASP A 115 4.85 7.79 5.22
N THR A 116 4.83 8.59 4.15
CA THR A 116 4.04 9.81 4.06
C THR A 116 2.56 9.54 3.78
N PHE A 117 2.16 8.35 3.34
CA PHE A 117 0.74 8.05 3.10
C PHE A 117 0.09 7.30 4.26
N ILE A 118 0.91 6.71 5.14
CA ILE A 118 0.43 5.94 6.28
C ILE A 118 0.04 6.92 7.39
N PRO A 119 -1.16 6.79 8.00
CA PRO A 119 -1.56 7.65 9.11
C PRO A 119 -0.57 7.59 10.28
N PRO A 120 -0.31 8.71 10.98
CA PRO A 120 0.59 8.72 12.13
C PRO A 120 0.20 7.67 13.19
N GLY A 121 1.19 6.97 13.72
CA GLY A 121 0.98 5.88 14.68
C GLY A 121 0.35 4.62 14.08
N CYS A 122 0.37 4.48 12.74
CA CYS A 122 0.01 3.26 12.03
C CYS A 122 1.22 2.67 11.28
N SER A 123 1.14 1.39 10.89
CA SER A 123 2.17 0.70 10.10
C SER A 123 1.57 -0.17 9.01
N LEU A 124 2.26 -0.23 7.87
CA LEU A 124 1.97 -1.13 6.75
C LEU A 124 3.16 -2.08 6.54
N THR A 125 2.93 -3.37 6.72
CA THR A 125 3.88 -4.42 6.38
C THR A 125 3.61 -4.89 4.97
N VAL A 126 4.60 -4.83 4.07
CA VAL A 126 4.50 -5.27 2.68
C VAL A 126 5.38 -6.48 2.47
N TYR A 127 4.76 -7.63 2.21
CA TYR A 127 5.41 -8.88 1.80
C TYR A 127 5.48 -8.98 0.28
N TYR A 128 6.58 -9.50 -0.23
CA TYR A 128 6.85 -9.69 -1.66
C TYR A 128 7.78 -10.90 -1.85
N PRO A 129 7.94 -11.45 -3.08
CA PRO A 129 8.74 -12.67 -3.28
C PRO A 129 10.18 -12.60 -2.75
N GLY A 130 10.77 -11.41 -2.69
CA GLY A 130 12.13 -11.17 -2.18
C GLY A 130 12.23 -10.88 -0.67
N GLY A 131 11.13 -10.90 0.08
CA GLY A 131 11.13 -10.63 1.53
C GLY A 131 9.96 -9.76 1.98
N TYR A 132 10.21 -8.88 2.95
CA TYR A 132 9.20 -7.94 3.43
C TYR A 132 9.82 -6.64 3.89
N ARG A 133 9.00 -5.59 3.95
CA ARG A 133 9.38 -4.29 4.50
C ARG A 133 8.23 -3.71 5.32
N ILE A 134 8.56 -3.05 6.42
CA ILE A 134 7.60 -2.36 7.29
C ILE A 134 7.77 -0.86 7.08
N PHE A 135 6.64 -0.18 6.89
CA PHE A 135 6.56 1.27 6.77
C PHE A 135 5.72 1.81 7.91
N GLY A 136 6.19 2.86 8.59
CA GLY A 136 5.47 3.51 9.68
C GLY A 136 5.02 4.92 9.26
N GLY A 137 3.81 5.31 9.63
CA GLY A 137 3.35 6.68 9.42
C GLY A 137 4.17 7.67 10.24
N ARG A 138 4.74 8.69 9.59
CA ARG A 138 5.56 9.70 10.28
C ARG A 138 4.70 10.52 11.26
N GLU A 139 5.17 10.66 12.49
CA GLU A 139 4.68 11.73 13.38
C GLU A 139 5.13 13.09 12.83
N ARG A 140 4.26 14.10 12.95
CA ARG A 140 4.53 15.47 12.50
C ARG A 140 4.52 16.41 13.69
#